data_AF-A0A3M0ZTW5-F1
#
_entry.id   AF-A0A3M0ZTW5-F1
#
_cell.length_a   1.000
_cell.length_b   1.000
_cell.length_c   1.000
_cell.angle_alpha   90.00
_cell.angle_beta   90.00
_cell.angle_gamma   90.00
#
_symmetry.space_group_name_H-M   'P 1'
#
loop_
_entity.id
_entity.type
_entity.pdbx_description
1 polymer ?
#
loop_
_entity_poly.entity_id
_entity_poly.type
_entity_poly.pdbx_seq_one_letter_code
_entity_poly.pdbx_strand_id
1 'polypeptide(L)' 'MASSLVLASAGQTAGWEQFLAILSKPDNMPVAGALLLVIFFTWVALRQARRHDRLIREGRKRDILSEMQK' A
#
# COMPACT_ATOMS: atom_id res chain seq x y z
N MET A 1 9.75 -9.51 -41.32
CA MET A 1 8.90 -10.52 -40.65
C MET A 1 9.48 -11.00 -39.31
N ALA A 2 10.81 -11.13 -39.15
CA ALA A 2 11.40 -11.56 -37.86
C ALA A 2 11.54 -10.45 -36.80
N SER A 3 11.68 -9.16 -37.18
CA SER A 3 11.82 -8.06 -36.21
C SER A 3 10.56 -7.76 -35.38
N SER A 4 9.38 -8.03 -35.91
CA SER A 4 8.11 -7.75 -35.21
C SER A 4 7.78 -8.78 -34.13
N LEU A 5 8.30 -10.00 -34.24
CA LEU A 5 8.14 -11.07 -33.24
C LEU A 5 9.05 -10.86 -32.02
N VAL A 6 10.23 -10.26 -32.20
CA VAL A 6 11.16 -9.93 -31.11
C VAL A 6 10.62 -8.78 -30.23
N LEU A 7 9.90 -7.83 -30.83
CA LEU A 7 9.19 -6.78 -30.08
C LEU A 7 8.00 -7.33 -29.28
N ALA A 8 7.34 -8.39 -29.77
CA ALA A 8 6.21 -9.03 -29.10
C ALA A 8 6.62 -9.90 -27.90
N SER A 9 7.86 -10.43 -27.88
CA SER A 9 8.37 -11.22 -26.75
C SER A 9 9.02 -10.39 -25.65
N ALA A 10 9.46 -9.16 -25.94
CA ALA A 10 10.08 -8.27 -24.95
C ALA A 10 9.10 -7.67 -23.92
N GLY A 11 7.78 -7.82 -24.14
CA GLY A 11 6.72 -7.15 -23.37
C GLY A 11 5.85 -8.05 -22.48
N GLN A 12 6.23 -9.31 -22.23
CA GLN A 12 5.46 -10.25 -21.40
C GLN A 12 6.13 -10.52 -20.04
N THR A 13 6.50 -9.47 -19.32
CA THR A 13 6.73 -9.57 -17.88
C THR A 13 5.39 -9.38 -17.18
N ALA A 14 5.07 -10.19 -16.18
CA ALA A 14 3.83 -10.00 -15.42
C ALA A 14 3.85 -8.58 -14.84
N GLY A 15 2.72 -7.86 -14.81
CA GLY A 15 2.69 -6.47 -14.33
C GLY A 15 3.31 -6.29 -12.92
N TRP A 16 3.29 -7.34 -12.11
CA TRP A 16 3.98 -7.41 -10.82
C TRP A 16 5.51 -7.40 -10.92
N GLU A 17 6.09 -8.12 -11.87
CA GLU A 17 7.54 -8.12 -12.14
C GLU A 17 7.99 -6.74 -12.59
N GLN A 18 7.21 -6.08 -13.44
CA GLN A 18 7.47 -4.70 -13.87
C GLN A 18 7.44 -3.73 -12.69
N PHE A 19 6.44 -3.86 -11.82
CA PHE A 19 6.31 -3.05 -10.61
C PHE A 19 7.50 -3.23 -9.67
N LEU A 20 7.91 -4.47 -9.41
CA LEU A 20 9.08 -4.78 -8.58
C LEU A 20 10.39 -4.28 -9.20
N ALA A 21 10.54 -4.40 -10.53
CA ALA A 21 11.71 -3.90 -11.25
C ALA A 21 11.83 -2.38 -11.13
N ILE A 22 10.72 -1.63 -11.18
CA ILE A 22 10.72 -0.17 -10.99
C ILE A 22 11.02 0.18 -9.53
N LEU A 23 10.45 -0.55 -8.57
CA LEU A 23 10.59 -0.24 -7.15
C LEU A 23 11.99 -0.57 -6.61
N SER A 24 12.64 -1.60 -7.14
CA SER A 24 13.97 -2.08 -6.72
C SER A 24 15.14 -1.31 -7.36
N LYS A 25 14.84 -0.41 -8.30
CA LYS A 25 15.85 0.48 -8.87
C LYS A 25 16.48 1.38 -7.80
N PRO A 26 17.82 1.53 -7.75
CA PRO A 26 18.49 2.32 -6.72
C PRO A 26 18.04 3.79 -6.65
N ASP A 27 17.71 4.39 -7.79
CA ASP A 27 17.19 5.75 -7.89
C ASP A 27 15.74 5.89 -7.35
N ASN A 28 15.02 4.79 -7.23
CA ASN A 28 13.66 4.72 -6.68
C ASN A 28 13.62 4.44 -5.17
N MET A 29 14.77 4.35 -4.49
CA MET A 29 14.85 4.14 -3.04
C MET A 29 13.93 5.07 -2.22
N PRO A 30 13.84 6.39 -2.49
CA PRO A 30 12.91 7.26 -1.77
C PRO A 30 11.43 6.88 -1.96
N VAL A 31 11.05 6.46 -3.18
CA VAL A 31 9.68 6.04 -3.49
C VAL A 31 9.35 4.72 -2.78
N ALA A 32 10.29 3.76 -2.78
CA ALA A 32 10.14 2.51 -2.03
C ALA A 32 9.95 2.77 -0.52
N GLY A 33 10.71 3.71 0.05
CA GLY A 33 10.54 4.14 1.44
C GLY A 33 9.18 4.78 1.70
N ALA A 34 8.74 5.69 0.81
CA ALA A 34 7.41 6.30 0.91
C ALA A 34 6.28 5.26 0.81
N LEU A 35 6.41 4.27 -0.08
CA LEU A 35 5.43 3.19 -0.21
C LEU A 35 5.32 2.38 1.08
N LEU A 36 6.44 2.06 1.72
CA LEU A 36 6.45 1.40 3.03
C LEU A 36 5.70 2.22 4.09
N LEU A 37 5.95 3.54 4.14
CA LEU A 37 5.25 4.44 5.05
C LEU A 37 3.74 4.48 4.77
N VAL A 38 3.34 4.58 3.50
CA VAL A 38 1.92 4.57 3.11
C VAL A 38 1.26 3.27 3.56
N ILE A 39 1.87 2.11 3.32
CA ILE A 39 1.35 0.81 3.77
C ILE A 39 1.25 0.79 5.30
N PHE A 40 2.28 1.23 6.00
CA PHE A 40 2.33 1.26 7.47
C PHE A 40 1.21 2.14 8.05
N PHE A 41 1.10 3.40 7.62
CA PHE A 41 0.08 4.32 8.11
C PHE A 41 -1.33 3.89 7.70
N THR A 42 -1.49 3.27 6.53
CA THR A 42 -2.77 2.66 6.13
C THR A 42 -3.18 1.55 7.08
N TRP A 43 -2.24 0.67 7.45
CA TRP A 43 -2.50 -0.39 8.44
C TRP A 43 -2.87 0.19 9.82
N VAL A 44 -2.14 1.20 10.29
CA VAL A 44 -2.46 1.90 11.55
C VAL A 44 -3.86 2.51 11.49
N ALA A 45 -4.19 3.22 10.41
CA ALA A 45 -5.50 3.83 10.21
C ALA A 45 -6.63 2.80 10.22
N LEU A 46 -6.47 1.69 9.49
CA LEU A 46 -7.45 0.59 9.47
C LEU A 46 -7.60 -0.08 10.84
N ARG A 47 -6.51 -0.20 11.61
CA ARG A 47 -6.55 -0.74 12.98
C ARG A 47 -7.33 0.19 13.92
N GLN A 48 -7.11 1.50 13.84
CA GLN A 48 -7.85 2.49 14.61
C GLN A 48 -9.34 2.53 14.20
N ALA A 49 -9.62 2.53 12.90
CA ALA A 49 -10.98 2.53 12.37
C ALA A 49 -11.78 1.33 12.91
N ARG A 50 -11.23 0.11 12.86
CA ARG A 50 -11.89 -1.08 13.41
C ARG A 50 -12.17 -0.97 14.92
N ARG A 51 -11.28 -0.34 15.67
CA ARG A 51 -11.46 -0.13 17.11
C ARG A 51 -12.58 0.88 17.40
N HIS A 52 -12.63 1.97 16.65
CA HIS A 52 -13.66 2.99 16.79
C HIS A 52 -15.02 2.48 16.32
N ASP A 53 -15.08 1.71 15.24
CA ASP A 53 -16.30 1.06 14.78
C ASP A 53 -16.91 0.16 15.85
N ARG A 54 -16.07 -0.56 16.61
CA ARG A 54 -16.54 -1.35 17.75
C ARG A 54 -17.19 -0.47 18.83
N LEU A 55 -16.56 0.63 19.22
CA LEU A 55 -17.11 1.56 20.22
C LEU A 55 -18.44 2.18 19.74
N ILE A 56 -18.54 2.50 18.44
CA ILE A 56 -19.78 3.03 17.86
C ILE A 56 -20.90 1.98 17.94
N ARG A 57 -20.61 0.72 17.59
CA ARG A 57 -21.58 -0.38 17.68
C ARG A 57 -22.04 -0.65 19.11
N GLU A 58 -21.18 -0.42 20.09
CA GLU A 58 -21.50 -0.52 21.53
C GLU A 58 -22.25 0.73 22.07
N GLY A 59 -22.54 1.74 21.25
CA GLY A 59 -23.17 2.99 21.69
C GLY A 59 -22.22 3.95 22.43
N ARG A 60 -20.91 3.64 22.47
CA ARG A 60 -19.87 4.34 23.23
C ARG A 60 -19.11 5.35 22.38
N LYS A 61 -19.79 6.05 21.47
CA LYS A 61 -19.18 7.04 20.56
C LYS A 61 -18.42 8.15 21.32
N ARG A 62 -18.86 8.49 22.53
CA ARG A 62 -18.23 9.50 23.40
C ARG A 62 -16.83 9.09 23.90
N ASP A 63 -16.56 7.79 23.97
CA ASP A 63 -15.30 7.25 24.47
C ASP A 63 -14.21 7.20 23.39
N ILE A 64 -14.52 7.53 22.13
CA ILE A 64 -13.55 7.49 21.02
C ILE A 64 -12.41 8.48 21.27
N LEU A 65 -12.72 9.71 21.70
CA LEU A 65 -11.70 10.74 21.91
C LEU A 65 -10.74 10.35 23.03
N SER A 66 -11.27 9.86 24.15
CA SER A 66 -10.44 9.39 25.28
C SER A 66 -9.63 8.15 24.90
N GLU A 67 -10.10 7.34 23.95
CA GLU A 67 -9.33 6.21 23.43
C GLU A 67 -8.21 6.63 22.46
N MET A 68 -8.39 7.69 21.68
CA MET A 68 -7.35 8.22 20.80
C MET A 68 -6.23 8.95 21.55
N GLN A 69 -6.53 9.45 22.76
CA GLN A 69 -5.59 10.19 23.60
C GLN A 69 -4.71 9.29 24.49
N LYS A 70 -4.96 7.97 24.50
CA LYS A 70 -4.14 6.98 25.21
C LYS A 70 -2.95 6.56 24.37
#